data_AF-A0A3S0UM60-F1
#
_entry.id   AF-A0A3S0UM60-F1
#
_cell.length_a   1.000
_cell.length_b   1.000
_cell.length_c   1.000
_cell.angle_alpha   90.00
_cell.angle_beta   90.00
_cell.angle_gamma   90.00
#
_symmetry.space_group_name_H-M   'P 1'
#
loop_
_entity.id
_entity.type
_entity.pdbx_description
1 polymer ?
#
loop_
_entity_poly.entity_id
_entity_poly.type
_entity_poly.pdbx_seq_one_letter_code
_entity_poly.pdbx_strand_id
1 'polypeptide(L)'
;VAGVGPRRSTALARAVALGAAVGFYDGVLGPGTGTFLILGLVLLLKFDFLHASAQAKVVNLATNLGALAYFVPSGHAVLGLGLLLGAANLMGGYVGARMAIARGTGFIRVVYLMVVTALIVKVGADTLAPLLR
;
A
#
# COMPACT_ATOMS: atom_id res chain seq x y z
N VAL A 1 37.98 12.62 5.14
CA VAL A 1 37.84 11.17 4.91
C VAL A 1 36.71 10.95 3.91
N ALA A 2 37.03 10.41 2.74
CA ALA A 2 36.17 10.40 1.55
C ALA A 2 34.92 9.53 1.72
N GLY A 3 33.74 10.15 1.66
CA GLY A 3 32.46 9.45 1.58
C GLY A 3 32.06 9.24 0.12
N VAL A 4 32.54 8.16 -0.50
CA VAL A 4 32.09 7.71 -1.82
C VAL A 4 30.58 7.51 -1.76
N GLY A 5 29.81 8.39 -2.41
CA GLY A 5 28.38 8.19 -2.59
C GLY A 5 28.13 6.81 -3.21
N PRO A 6 27.03 6.11 -2.84
CA PRO A 6 26.81 4.74 -3.30
C PRO A 6 26.93 4.67 -4.81
N ARG A 7 27.83 3.81 -5.32
CA ARG A 7 27.96 3.56 -6.76
C ARG A 7 26.58 3.15 -7.27
N ARG A 8 26.17 3.69 -8.42
CA ARG A 8 24.84 3.48 -9.03
C ARG A 8 24.42 2.00 -9.07
N SER A 9 25.37 1.08 -9.22
CA SER A 9 25.17 -0.37 -9.15
C SER A 9 24.66 -0.88 -7.80
N THR A 10 25.22 -0.38 -6.69
CA THR A 10 24.82 -0.75 -5.31
C THR A 10 23.41 -0.28 -4.99
N ALA A 11 23.04 0.91 -5.44
CA ALA A 11 21.69 1.45 -5.24
C ALA A 11 20.65 0.62 -6.02
N LEU A 12 20.98 0.23 -7.25
CA LEU A 12 20.12 -0.61 -8.08
C LEU A 12 19.94 -2.01 -7.49
N ALA A 13 21.02 -2.63 -7.00
CA ALA A 13 20.96 -3.92 -6.34
C ALA A 13 20.06 -3.89 -5.09
N ARG A 14 20.15 -2.82 -4.27
CA ARG A 14 19.27 -2.63 -3.11
C ARG A 14 17.81 -2.44 -3.50
N ALA A 15 17.55 -1.66 -4.57
CA ALA A 15 16.21 -1.43 -5.07
C ALA A 15 15.56 -2.74 -5.57
N VAL A 16 16.31 -3.55 -6.31
CA VAL A 16 15.86 -4.86 -6.81
C VAL A 16 15.61 -5.82 -5.64
N ALA A 17 16.53 -5.92 -4.68
CA ALA A 17 16.36 -6.78 -3.52
C ALA A 17 15.14 -6.38 -2.67
N LEU A 18 14.95 -5.08 -2.42
CA LEU A 18 13.79 -4.55 -1.71
C LEU A 18 12.50 -4.85 -2.48
N GLY A 19 12.46 -4.56 -3.78
CA GLY A 19 11.30 -4.82 -4.63
C GLY A 19 10.91 -6.29 -4.67
N ALA A 20 11.90 -7.20 -4.76
CA ALA A 20 11.66 -8.64 -4.75
C ALA A 20 11.13 -9.13 -3.40
N ALA A 21 11.75 -8.70 -2.29
CA ALA A 21 11.34 -9.11 -0.95
C ALA A 21 9.93 -8.60 -0.60
N VAL A 22 9.68 -7.31 -0.88
CA VAL A 22 8.38 -6.71 -0.57
C VAL A 22 7.30 -7.15 -1.56
N GLY A 23 7.64 -7.35 -2.83
CA GLY A 23 6.70 -7.91 -3.81
C GLY A 23 6.28 -9.34 -3.47
N PHE A 24 7.21 -10.16 -2.96
CA PHE A 24 6.88 -11.48 -2.42
C PHE A 24 5.95 -11.37 -1.19
N TYR A 25 6.26 -10.47 -0.25
CA TYR A 25 5.42 -10.22 0.92
C TYR A 25 4.01 -9.77 0.55
N ASP A 26 3.90 -8.86 -0.43
CA ASP A 26 2.64 -8.32 -0.93
C ASP A 26 1.76 -9.41 -1.53
N GLY A 27 2.36 -10.33 -2.29
CA GLY A 27 1.64 -11.44 -2.90
C GLY A 27 1.17 -12.52 -1.91
N VAL A 28 1.87 -12.74 -0.80
CA VAL A 28 1.52 -13.79 0.19
C VAL A 28 0.61 -13.27 1.29
N LEU A 29 0.94 -12.11 1.86
CA LEU A 29 0.24 -11.53 3.01
C LEU A 29 -0.56 -10.31 2.59
N GLY A 30 0.11 -9.26 2.10
CA GLY A 30 -0.50 -8.00 1.64
C GLY A 30 -0.71 -6.86 2.66
N PRO A 31 -0.97 -7.05 3.98
CA PRO A 31 -1.23 -5.93 4.87
C PRO A 31 0.06 -5.17 5.20
N GLY A 32 0.02 -3.84 5.09
CA GLY A 32 1.16 -3.00 5.47
C GLY A 32 2.29 -2.92 4.44
N THR A 33 2.16 -3.54 3.24
CA THR A 33 3.14 -3.47 2.14
C THR A 33 3.61 -2.05 1.87
N GLY A 34 2.69 -1.07 1.79
CA GLY A 34 3.03 0.32 1.55
C GLY A 34 3.95 0.93 2.62
N THR A 35 3.73 0.59 3.89
CA THR A 35 4.60 1.04 5.00
C THR A 35 5.98 0.41 4.89
N PHE A 36 6.07 -0.89 4.60
CA PHE A 36 7.35 -1.57 4.40
C PHE A 36 8.12 -1.02 3.20
N LEU A 37 7.45 -0.70 2.10
CA LEU A 37 8.05 -0.04 0.94
C LEU A 37 8.60 1.34 1.30
N ILE A 38 7.81 2.18 1.96
CA ILE A 38 8.25 3.52 2.35
C ILE A 38 9.46 3.44 3.27
N LEU A 39 9.40 2.59 4.32
CA LEU A 39 10.52 2.40 5.24
C LEU A 39 11.77 1.87 4.52
N GLY A 40 11.61 0.89 3.62
CA GLY A 40 12.72 0.35 2.84
C GLY A 40 13.37 1.38 1.94
N LEU A 41 12.57 2.19 1.23
CA LEU A 41 13.05 3.25 0.34
C LEU A 41 13.77 4.37 1.12
N VAL A 42 13.25 4.76 2.29
CA VAL A 42 13.89 5.75 3.15
C VAL A 42 15.19 5.20 3.74
N LEU A 43 15.19 3.98 4.28
CA LEU A 43 16.35 3.43 5.00
C LEU A 43 17.47 2.95 4.07
N LEU A 44 17.12 2.27 2.97
CA LEU A 44 18.09 1.60 2.09
C LEU A 44 18.55 2.47 0.91
N LEU A 45 17.65 3.30 0.38
CA LEU A 45 17.91 4.18 -0.77
C LEU A 45 18.05 5.66 -0.38
N LYS A 46 17.82 6.01 0.90
CA LYS A 46 17.94 7.38 1.43
C LYS A 46 17.04 8.39 0.73
N PHE A 47 15.87 7.94 0.27
CA PHE A 47 14.84 8.86 -0.20
C PHE A 47 14.25 9.65 0.97
N ASP A 48 13.80 10.87 0.71
CA ASP A 48 12.91 11.55 1.66
C ASP A 48 11.54 10.85 1.70
N PHE A 49 10.76 11.12 2.74
CA PHE A 49 9.45 10.48 2.93
C PHE A 49 8.48 10.74 1.78
N LEU A 50 8.56 11.91 1.13
CA LEU A 50 7.67 12.29 0.04
C LEU A 50 7.96 11.46 -1.21
N HIS A 51 9.23 11.42 -1.64
CA HIS A 51 9.71 10.60 -2.75
C HIS A 51 9.51 9.12 -2.47
N ALA A 52 9.78 8.65 -1.25
CA ALA A 52 9.53 7.27 -0.85
C ALA A 52 8.04 6.91 -0.94
N SER A 53 7.14 7.79 -0.48
CA SER A 53 5.68 7.58 -0.59
C SER A 53 5.20 7.55 -2.03
N ALA A 54 5.74 8.41 -2.90
CA ALA A 54 5.42 8.40 -4.32
C ALA A 54 5.87 7.10 -5.00
N GLN A 55 7.12 6.68 -4.76
CA GLN A 55 7.69 5.47 -5.34
C GLN A 55 7.02 4.19 -4.81
N ALA A 56 6.69 4.14 -3.52
CA ALA A 56 5.95 3.03 -2.93
C ALA A 56 4.60 2.79 -3.64
N LYS A 57 3.87 3.84 -4.03
CA LYS A 57 2.62 3.70 -4.79
C LYS A 57 2.84 3.12 -6.18
N VAL A 58 3.92 3.51 -6.86
CA VAL A 58 4.28 2.95 -8.18
C VAL A 58 4.64 1.47 -8.07
N VAL A 59 5.44 1.10 -7.07
CA VAL A 59 5.80 -0.30 -6.83
C VAL A 59 4.56 -1.14 -6.48
N ASN A 60 3.67 -0.62 -5.63
CA ASN A 60 2.42 -1.28 -5.28
C ASN A 60 1.48 -1.43 -6.49
N LEU A 61 1.50 -0.50 -7.43
CA LEU A 61 0.79 -0.66 -8.70
C LEU A 61 1.44 -1.76 -9.54
N ALA A 62 2.76 -1.81 -9.62
CA ALA A 62 3.49 -2.82 -10.37
C ALA A 62 3.27 -4.25 -9.82
N THR A 63 3.26 -4.44 -8.50
CA THR A 63 2.97 -5.75 -7.87
C THR A 63 1.55 -6.21 -8.20
N ASN A 64 0.56 -5.30 -8.10
CA ASN A 64 -0.81 -5.59 -8.48
C ASN A 64 -0.99 -5.87 -9.98
N LEU A 65 -0.27 -5.16 -10.85
CA LEU A 65 -0.24 -5.45 -12.29
C LEU A 65 0.39 -6.82 -12.57
N GLY A 66 1.45 -7.20 -11.83
CA GLY A 66 2.03 -8.54 -11.89
C GLY A 66 1.02 -9.62 -11.48
N ALA A 67 0.26 -9.39 -10.42
CA ALA A 67 -0.82 -10.27 -10.00
C ALA A 67 -1.91 -10.39 -11.09
N LEU A 68 -2.36 -9.29 -11.69
CA LEU A 68 -3.30 -9.33 -12.80
C LEU A 68 -2.76 -10.09 -14.01
N ALA A 69 -1.49 -9.87 -14.39
CA ALA A 69 -0.85 -10.57 -15.50
C ALA A 69 -0.78 -12.08 -15.28
N TYR A 70 -0.71 -12.53 -14.02
CA TYR A 70 -0.77 -13.95 -13.67
C TYR A 70 -2.22 -14.48 -13.59
N PHE A 71 -3.10 -13.82 -12.84
CA PHE A 71 -4.44 -14.34 -12.54
C PHE A 71 -5.44 -14.21 -13.71
N VAL A 72 -5.24 -13.27 -14.63
CA VAL A 72 -6.11 -13.12 -15.81
C VAL A 72 -6.02 -14.34 -16.74
N PRO A 73 -4.83 -14.76 -17.22
CA PRO A 73 -4.70 -16.01 -17.98
C PRO A 73 -5.11 -17.26 -17.21
N SER A 74 -4.90 -17.29 -15.89
CA SER A 74 -5.29 -18.43 -15.05
C SER A 74 -6.81 -18.57 -14.88
N GLY A 75 -7.62 -17.64 -15.37
CA GLY A 75 -9.10 -17.69 -15.27
C GLY A 75 -9.66 -17.43 -13.87
N HIS A 76 -8.81 -17.05 -12.91
CA HIS A 76 -9.22 -16.76 -11.52
C HIS A 76 -9.53 -15.27 -11.28
N ALA A 77 -9.35 -14.41 -12.30
CA ALA A 77 -9.63 -12.99 -12.21
C ALA A 77 -11.02 -12.64 -12.76
N VAL A 78 -11.90 -12.13 -11.90
CA VAL A 78 -13.21 -11.59 -12.32
C VAL A 78 -13.05 -10.13 -12.73
N LEU A 79 -12.60 -9.91 -13.97
CA LEU A 79 -12.24 -8.59 -14.50
C LEU A 79 -13.37 -7.54 -14.39
N GLY A 80 -14.63 -7.94 -14.60
CA GLY A 80 -15.77 -7.03 -14.47
C GLY A 80 -15.92 -6.47 -13.05
N LEU A 81 -15.84 -7.34 -12.03
CA LEU A 81 -15.83 -6.92 -10.63
C LEU A 81 -14.57 -6.12 -10.29
N GLY A 82 -13.40 -6.53 -10.80
CA GLY A 82 -12.14 -5.84 -10.60
C GLY A 82 -12.17 -4.39 -11.11
N LEU A 83 -12.71 -4.16 -12.32
CA LEU A 83 -12.87 -2.82 -12.88
C LEU A 83 -13.86 -1.97 -12.08
N LEU A 84 -14.98 -2.55 -11.65
CA LEU A 84 -15.97 -1.85 -10.82
C LEU A 84 -15.36 -1.42 -9.49
N LEU A 85 -14.67 -2.34 -8.80
CA LEU A 85 -13.96 -2.06 -7.54
C LEU A 85 -12.83 -1.06 -7.74
N GLY A 86 -12.11 -1.13 -8.86
CA GLY A 86 -11.08 -0.16 -9.23
C GLY A 86 -11.65 1.24 -9.41
N ALA A 87 -12.75 1.37 -10.15
CA ALA A 87 -13.45 2.64 -10.34
C ALA A 87 -13.98 3.22 -9.02
N ALA A 88 -14.60 2.39 -8.18
CA ALA A 88 -15.08 2.80 -6.87
C ALA A 88 -13.94 3.28 -5.96
N ASN A 89 -12.80 2.58 -5.95
CA ASN A 89 -11.60 2.99 -5.20
C ASN A 89 -11.03 4.32 -5.70
N LEU A 90 -10.93 4.51 -7.03
CA LEU A 90 -10.44 5.75 -7.62
C LEU A 90 -11.35 6.93 -7.27
N MET A 91 -12.67 6.76 -7.41
CA MET A 91 -13.65 7.79 -7.06
C MET A 91 -13.60 8.12 -5.56
N GLY A 92 -13.61 7.12 -4.68
CA GLY A 92 -13.54 7.31 -3.24
C GLY A 92 -12.24 8.01 -2.81
N GLY A 93 -11.10 7.60 -3.38
CA GLY A 93 -9.81 8.22 -3.13
C GLY A 93 -9.74 9.68 -3.60
N TYR A 94 -10.25 9.97 -4.80
CA TYR A 94 -10.28 11.33 -5.34
C TYR A 94 -11.18 12.26 -4.50
N VAL A 95 -12.41 11.82 -4.21
CA VAL A 95 -13.37 12.59 -3.41
C VAL A 95 -12.83 12.78 -1.99
N GLY A 96 -12.29 11.73 -1.38
CA GLY A 96 -11.64 11.77 -0.06
C GLY A 96 -10.49 12.77 0.02
N ALA A 97 -9.57 12.72 -0.96
CA ALA A 97 -8.44 13.66 -1.03
C ALA A 97 -8.92 15.11 -1.18
N ARG A 98 -9.91 15.35 -2.04
CA ARG A 98 -10.48 16.70 -2.24
C ARG A 98 -11.15 17.22 -0.97
N MET A 99 -11.91 16.37 -0.26
CA MET A 99 -12.55 16.73 1.01
C MET A 99 -11.51 17.02 2.10
N ALA A 100 -10.43 16.23 2.17
CA ALA A 100 -9.34 16.42 3.12
C ALA A 100 -8.63 17.77 2.93
N ILE A 101 -8.33 18.13 1.67
CA ILE A 101 -7.72 19.43 1.33
C ILE A 101 -8.69 20.58 1.64
N ALA A 102 -9.99 20.43 1.34
CA ALA A 102 -10.98 21.49 1.52
C ALA A 102 -11.37 21.75 2.98
N ARG A 103 -11.45 20.70 3.83
CA ARG A 103 -11.93 20.80 5.22
C ARG A 103 -10.82 20.78 6.28
N GLY A 104 -9.58 20.51 5.88
CA GLY A 104 -8.41 20.53 6.76
C GLY A 104 -8.34 19.37 7.76
N THR A 105 -7.36 19.45 8.67
CA THR A 105 -6.93 18.37 9.56
C THR A 105 -7.99 17.92 10.57
N GLY A 106 -8.87 18.82 11.02
CA GLY A 106 -9.94 18.49 11.98
C GLY A 106 -10.92 17.47 11.41
N PHE A 107 -11.33 17.66 10.15
CA PHE A 107 -12.21 16.73 9.45
C PHE A 107 -11.57 15.35 9.28
N ILE A 108 -10.30 15.32 8.87
CA ILE A 108 -9.52 14.07 8.70
C ILE A 108 -9.50 13.29 10.01
N ARG A 109 -9.27 13.97 11.14
CA ARG A 109 -9.21 13.33 12.45
C ARG A 109 -10.52 12.69 12.86
N VAL A 110 -11.66 13.36 12.65
CA VAL A 110 -12.99 12.82 12.98
C VAL A 110 -13.29 11.58 12.14
N VAL A 111 -13.07 11.65 10.83
CA VAL A 111 -13.30 10.50 9.92
C VAL A 111 -12.39 9.34 10.29
N TYR A 112 -11.10 9.60 10.56
CA TYR A 112 -10.15 8.59 10.99
C TYR A 112 -10.60 7.88 12.27
N LEU A 113 -10.97 8.64 13.32
CA LEU A 113 -11.43 8.07 14.58
C LEU A 113 -12.69 7.22 14.38
N MET A 114 -13.66 7.69 13.60
CA MET A 114 -14.87 6.94 13.28
C MET A 114 -14.54 5.59 12.61
N VAL A 115 -13.70 5.59 11.57
CA VAL A 115 -13.35 4.37 10.84
C VAL A 115 -12.56 3.41 11.72
N VAL A 116 -11.57 3.91 12.48
CA VAL A 116 -10.77 3.07 13.39
C VAL A 116 -11.63 2.44 14.47
N THR A 117 -12.51 3.21 15.11
CA THR A 117 -13.44 2.66 16.12
C THR A 117 -14.36 1.60 15.51
N ALA A 118 -14.91 1.84 14.32
CA ALA A 118 -15.73 0.87 13.62
C ALA A 118 -14.96 -0.43 13.30
N LEU A 119 -13.71 -0.31 12.85
CA LEU A 119 -12.84 -1.47 12.59
C LEU A 119 -12.49 -2.23 13.87
N ILE A 120 -12.21 -1.54 14.97
CA ILE A 120 -11.96 -2.18 16.27
C ILE A 120 -13.18 -3.00 16.70
N VAL A 121 -14.38 -2.42 16.62
CA VAL A 121 -15.62 -3.13 16.96
C VAL A 121 -15.83 -4.33 16.05
N LYS A 122 -15.67 -4.17 14.73
CA LYS A 122 -15.84 -5.24 13.74
C LYS A 122 -14.87 -6.39 13.99
N VAL A 123 -13.58 -6.10 14.13
CA VAL A 123 -12.56 -7.12 14.38
C VAL A 123 -12.79 -7.78 15.74
N GLY A 124 -13.10 -7.01 16.78
CA GLY A 124 -13.41 -7.54 18.11
C GLY A 124 -14.62 -8.48 18.09
N ALA A 125 -15.69 -8.10 17.39
CA ALA A 125 -16.87 -8.95 17.22
C ALA A 125 -16.56 -10.23 16.42
N ASP A 126 -15.83 -10.10 15.30
CA ASP A 126 -15.42 -11.25 14.47
C ASP A 126 -14.53 -12.23 15.24
N THR A 127 -13.66 -11.75 16.12
CA THR A 127 -12.79 -12.59 16.95
C THR A 127 -13.54 -13.23 18.11
N LEU A 128 -14.49 -12.51 18.73
CA LEU A 128 -15.19 -12.99 19.93
C LEU A 128 -16.39 -13.89 19.62
N ALA A 129 -17.09 -13.67 18.49
CA ALA A 129 -18.27 -14.44 18.12
C ALA A 129 -18.02 -15.96 17.93
N PRO A 130 -16.86 -16.41 17.40
CA PRO A 130 -16.49 -17.83 17.37
C PRO A 130 -16.05 -18.39 18.74
N LEU A 131 -15.59 -17.54 19.65
CA LEU A 131 -15.14 -17.91 21.01
C LEU A 131 -16.32 -18.10 21.99
N LEU A 132 -17.47 -17.49 21.69
CA LEU A 132 -18.70 -17.57 22.48
C LEU A 132 -19.68 -18.67 22.00
N ARG A 133 -19.34 -19.39 20.92
CA ARG A 133 -20.10 -20.54 20.41
C ARG A 133 -19.36 -21.83 20.72
#